data_AF-A0A136A1N7-F1
#
_entry.id   AF-A0A136A1N7-F1
#
_cell.length_a   1.000
_cell.length_b   1.000
_cell.length_c   1.000
_cell.angle_alpha   90.00
_cell.angle_beta   90.00
_cell.angle_gamma   90.00
#
_symmetry.space_group_name_H-M   'P 1'
#
loop_
_entity.id
_entity.type
_entity.pdbx_description
1 polymer ?
#
loop_
_entity_poly.entity_id
_entity_poly.type
_entity_poly.pdbx_seq_one_letter_code
_entity_poly.pdbx_strand_id
1 'polypeptide(L)'
;MCDCQQQSDLVEISNNHSEFKSKLSKLEVGNWVLLMSCPDCEQLWKVDEWDKYQNCYAVKIPSREGWEAFDSEALVKELMVKNRGGLTDSECLSLGCSLNKVKGSAYCVNHLYEGGTRA
;
A
#
# COMPACT_ATOMS: atom_id res chain seq x y z
N MET A 1 15.15 -14.54 12.40
CA MET A 1 14.29 -15.14 11.35
C MET A 1 13.19 -14.15 11.06
N CYS A 2 13.21 -13.57 9.87
CA CYS A 2 12.20 -12.62 9.42
C CYS A 2 11.03 -13.31 8.70
N ASP A 3 9.89 -12.62 8.63
CA ASP A 3 8.70 -13.08 7.91
C ASP A 3 8.49 -12.37 6.56
N CYS A 4 9.51 -11.68 6.03
CA CYS A 4 9.37 -10.83 4.83
C CYS A 4 8.86 -11.59 3.60
N GLN A 5 9.16 -12.87 3.47
CA GLN A 5 8.71 -13.70 2.35
C GLN A 5 7.24 -14.11 2.47
N GLN A 6 6.69 -14.24 3.68
CA GLN A 6 5.26 -14.51 3.89
C GLN A 6 4.39 -13.25 3.80
N GLN A 7 4.97 -12.06 3.99
CA GLN A 7 4.25 -10.79 3.84
C GLN A 7 3.84 -10.57 2.38
N SER A 8 2.72 -9.90 2.16
CA SER A 8 2.31 -9.39 0.85
C SER A 8 3.33 -8.39 0.30
N ASP A 9 3.31 -8.14 -1.01
CA ASP A 9 4.12 -7.09 -1.63
C ASP A 9 3.78 -5.69 -1.14
N LEU A 10 2.56 -5.49 -0.60
CA LEU A 10 2.14 -4.27 0.06
C LEU A 10 1.47 -4.59 1.39
N VAL A 11 1.89 -3.88 2.44
CA VAL A 11 1.39 -4.02 3.81
C VAL A 11 0.90 -2.66 4.29
N GLU A 12 -0.33 -2.58 4.79
CA GLU A 12 -0.80 -1.39 5.51
C GLU A 12 -0.18 -1.35 6.90
N ILE A 13 0.49 -0.25 7.22
CA ILE A 13 1.22 -0.08 8.48
C ILE A 13 0.71 1.09 9.32
N SER A 14 -0.45 1.66 8.99
CA SER A 14 -1.03 2.82 9.69
C SER A 14 -1.14 2.62 11.20
N ASN A 15 -1.49 1.40 11.64
CA ASN A 15 -1.72 1.06 13.05
C ASN A 15 -0.48 0.48 13.77
N ASN A 16 0.59 0.12 13.06
CA ASN A 16 1.79 -0.53 13.62
C ASN A 16 3.10 0.03 13.03
N HIS A 17 3.07 1.27 12.54
CA HIS A 17 4.16 1.92 11.81
C HIS A 17 5.52 1.83 12.53
N SER A 18 5.53 2.16 13.83
CA SER A 18 6.74 2.11 14.64
C SER A 18 7.27 0.69 14.79
N GLU A 19 6.41 -0.28 15.06
CA GLU A 19 6.81 -1.69 15.20
C GLU A 19 7.35 -2.27 13.89
N PHE A 20 6.75 -1.90 12.76
CA PHE A 20 7.22 -2.34 11.44
C PHE A 20 8.62 -1.77 11.16
N LYS A 21 8.83 -0.47 11.40
CA LYS A 21 10.13 0.18 11.21
C LYS A 21 11.21 -0.37 12.13
N SER A 22 10.88 -0.71 13.38
CA SER A 22 11.86 -1.26 14.34
C SER A 22 12.48 -2.59 13.91
N LYS A 23 11.86 -3.31 12.98
CA LYS A 23 12.36 -4.59 12.44
C LYS A 23 13.28 -4.42 11.23
N LEU A 24 13.44 -3.19 10.72
CA LEU A 24 14.15 -2.90 9.49
C LEU A 24 15.29 -1.91 9.72
N SER A 25 16.33 -2.05 8.90
CA SER A 25 17.45 -1.12 8.84
C SER A 25 17.14 -0.01 7.84
N LYS A 26 17.14 1.24 8.28
CA LYS A 26 16.97 2.41 7.39
C LYS A 26 18.22 2.58 6.51
N LEU A 27 18.02 2.67 5.20
CA LEU A 27 19.07 2.90 4.22
C LEU A 27 19.07 4.35 3.71
N GLU A 28 17.91 4.86 3.30
CA GLU A 28 17.76 6.21 2.75
C GLU A 28 16.46 6.88 3.20
N VAL A 29 16.42 8.21 3.06
CA VAL A 29 15.25 9.05 3.30
C VAL A 29 14.93 9.76 2.00
N GLY A 30 13.70 9.62 1.54
CA GLY A 30 13.15 10.33 0.39
C GLY A 30 12.09 11.35 0.81
N ASN A 31 11.31 11.83 -0.14
CA ASN A 31 10.21 12.74 0.11
C ASN A 31 8.99 12.00 0.70
N TRP A 32 8.77 12.12 2.01
CA TRP A 32 7.69 11.43 2.76
C TRP A 32 7.75 9.90 2.72
N VAL A 33 8.90 9.33 2.34
CA VAL A 33 9.11 7.89 2.25
C VAL A 33 10.53 7.52 2.71
N LEU A 34 10.70 6.29 3.15
CA LEU A 34 11.95 5.74 3.67
C LEU A 34 12.31 4.48 2.87
N LEU A 35 13.57 4.37 2.47
CA LEU A 35 14.11 3.12 1.98
C LEU A 35 14.65 2.34 3.17
N MET A 36 14.14 1.14 3.39
CA MET A 36 14.53 0.27 4.47
C MET A 36 14.84 -1.13 3.95
N SER A 37 15.68 -1.88 4.66
CA SER A 37 16.02 -3.26 4.33
C SER A 37 15.88 -4.17 5.54
N CYS A 38 15.43 -5.40 5.31
CA CYS A 38 15.42 -6.42 6.33
C CYS A 38 16.84 -6.92 6.61
N PRO A 39 17.32 -6.90 7.87
CA PRO A 39 18.67 -7.36 8.21
C PRO A 39 18.86 -8.88 8.04
N ASP A 40 17.78 -9.69 8.04
CA ASP A 40 17.86 -11.16 7.93
C ASP A 40 17.85 -11.66 6.47
N CYS A 41 17.10 -11.02 5.57
CA CYS A 41 16.90 -11.50 4.18
C CYS A 41 17.16 -10.45 3.10
N GLU A 42 17.62 -9.27 3.50
CA GLU A 42 18.00 -8.15 2.61
C GLU A 42 16.84 -7.57 1.76
N GLN A 43 15.59 -8.04 1.97
CA GLN A 43 14.40 -7.51 1.29
C GLN A 43 14.31 -6.00 1.47
N LEU A 44 14.22 -5.28 0.35
CA LEU A 44 14.04 -3.84 0.32
C LEU A 44 12.55 -3.48 0.45
N TRP A 45 12.30 -2.43 1.22
CA TRP A 45 11.00 -1.86 1.49
C TRP A 45 11.04 -0.35 1.26
N LYS A 46 10.10 0.15 0.47
CA LYS A 46 9.72 1.57 0.50
C LYS A 46 8.60 1.71 1.53
N VAL A 47 8.84 2.52 2.54
CA VAL A 47 7.96 2.68 3.71
C VAL A 47 7.51 4.13 3.79
N ASP A 48 6.21 4.39 3.82
CA ASP A 48 5.69 5.74 3.98
C ASP A 48 6.11 6.32 5.33
N GLU A 49 6.39 7.63 5.39
CA GLU A 49 6.48 8.35 6.65
C GLU A 49 5.11 8.34 7.35
N TRP A 50 5.14 8.39 8.68
CA TRP A 50 3.90 8.34 9.44
C TRP A 50 3.09 9.62 9.24
N ASP A 51 1.83 9.47 8.85
CA ASP A 51 0.87 10.56 8.75
C ASP A 51 -0.44 10.16 9.40
N LYS A 52 -1.02 11.06 10.21
CA LYS A 52 -2.25 10.77 10.95
C LYS A 52 -3.53 10.92 10.12
N TYR A 53 -3.44 11.48 8.92
CA TYR A 53 -4.57 11.75 8.03
C TYR A 53 -4.61 10.81 6.83
N GLN A 54 -3.57 10.02 6.60
CA GLN A 54 -3.43 9.12 5.47
C GLN A 54 -3.09 7.71 5.94
N ASN A 55 -3.52 6.72 5.16
CA ASN A 55 -3.04 5.36 5.36
C ASN A 55 -1.56 5.31 4.98
N CYS A 56 -0.74 4.68 5.83
CA CYS A 56 0.67 4.44 5.57
C CYS A 56 0.87 3.02 5.08
N TYR A 57 1.71 2.84 4.07
CA TYR A 57 2.03 1.55 3.49
C TYR A 57 3.53 1.26 3.54
N ALA A 58 3.86 -0.03 3.54
CA ALA A 58 5.17 -0.54 3.22
C ALA A 58 5.06 -1.43 2.00
N VAL A 59 5.83 -1.12 0.95
CA VAL A 59 5.84 -1.87 -0.30
C VAL A 59 7.21 -2.51 -0.52
N LYS A 60 7.22 -3.80 -0.87
CA LYS A 60 8.43 -4.48 -1.31
C LYS A 60 8.87 -3.88 -2.63
N ILE A 61 10.16 -3.64 -2.76
CA ILE A 61 10.75 -3.17 -4.01
C ILE A 61 11.88 -4.12 -4.43
N PRO A 62 12.07 -4.32 -5.74
CA PRO A 62 13.08 -5.24 -6.24
C PRO A 62 14.49 -4.64 -6.24
N SER A 63 14.61 -3.30 -6.25
CA SER A 63 15.90 -2.61 -6.36
C SER A 63 15.87 -1.24 -5.68
N ARG A 64 17.06 -0.74 -5.38
CA ARG A 64 17.27 0.64 -4.90
C ARG A 64 17.18 1.66 -6.03
N GLU A 65 17.35 1.27 -7.28
CA GLU A 65 17.27 2.20 -8.41
C GLU A 65 15.82 2.64 -8.64
N GLY A 66 15.58 3.95 -8.63
CA GLY A 66 14.24 4.52 -8.85
C GLY A 66 13.24 4.22 -7.72
N TRP A 67 13.71 3.81 -6.55
CA TRP A 67 12.85 3.34 -5.44
C TRP A 67 11.79 4.36 -5.02
N GLU A 68 12.14 5.65 -4.96
CA GLU A 68 11.22 6.71 -4.53
C GLU A 68 10.03 6.83 -5.48
N ALA A 69 10.30 6.71 -6.79
CA ALA A 69 9.30 6.78 -7.86
C ALA A 69 8.61 5.43 -8.13
N PHE A 70 8.85 4.39 -7.32
CA PHE A 70 8.17 3.11 -7.47
C PHE A 70 6.67 3.30 -7.32
N ASP A 71 5.94 3.00 -8.40
CA ASP A 71 4.49 3.09 -8.45
C ASP A 71 3.87 1.94 -7.66
N SER A 72 3.24 2.29 -6.55
CA SER A 72 2.55 1.34 -5.67
C SER A 72 1.03 1.52 -5.75
N GLU A 73 0.53 2.41 -6.61
CA GLU A 73 -0.90 2.70 -6.71
C GLU A 73 -1.71 1.44 -7.03
N ALA A 74 -1.25 0.63 -8.00
CA ALA A 74 -1.90 -0.62 -8.36
C ALA A 74 -2.02 -1.57 -7.15
N LEU A 75 -0.94 -1.73 -6.39
CA LEU A 75 -0.89 -2.58 -5.19
C LEU A 75 -1.82 -2.06 -4.09
N VAL A 76 -1.89 -0.74 -3.90
CA VAL A 76 -2.81 -0.14 -2.92
C VAL A 76 -4.26 -0.40 -3.32
N LYS A 77 -4.59 -0.22 -4.61
CA LYS A 77 -5.93 -0.50 -5.15
C LYS A 77 -6.29 -1.99 -4.97
N GLU A 78 -5.37 -2.90 -5.26
CA GLU A 78 -5.58 -4.33 -5.03
C GLU A 78 -5.84 -4.66 -3.55
N LEU A 79 -5.07 -4.06 -2.64
CA LEU A 79 -5.30 -4.22 -1.20
C LEU A 79 -6.67 -3.68 -0.78
N MET A 80 -7.07 -2.50 -1.27
CA MET A 80 -8.38 -1.90 -0.98
C MET A 80 -9.54 -2.81 -1.39
N VAL A 81 -9.44 -3.44 -2.56
CA VAL A 81 -10.44 -4.41 -3.05
C VAL A 81 -10.45 -5.65 -2.17
N LYS A 82 -9.28 -6.19 -1.82
CA LYS A 82 -9.14 -7.38 -0.98
C LYS A 82 -9.71 -7.16 0.42
N ASN A 83 -9.36 -6.06 1.07
CA ASN A 83 -9.83 -5.71 2.42
C ASN A 83 -11.36 -5.59 2.50
N ARG A 84 -11.99 -5.17 1.41
CA ARG A 84 -13.45 -5.02 1.31
C ARG A 84 -14.17 -6.28 0.82
N GLY A 85 -13.44 -7.36 0.55
CA GLY A 85 -14.00 -8.65 0.14
C GLY A 85 -14.33 -8.76 -1.35
N GLY A 86 -13.61 -8.01 -2.19
CA GLY A 86 -13.64 -8.15 -3.65
C GLY A 86 -14.51 -7.13 -4.38
N LEU A 87 -14.65 -7.35 -5.69
CA LEU A 87 -15.56 -6.61 -6.56
C LEU A 87 -16.95 -7.27 -6.54
N THR A 88 -17.97 -6.50 -6.89
CA THR A 88 -19.33 -7.01 -7.10
C THR A 88 -19.68 -7.03 -8.59
N ASP A 89 -20.80 -7.61 -8.97
CA ASP A 89 -21.30 -7.58 -10.36
C ASP A 89 -22.01 -6.28 -10.74
N SER A 90 -22.17 -5.32 -9.83
CA SER A 90 -22.78 -4.02 -10.15
C SER A 90 -21.73 -2.99 -10.55
N GLU A 91 -22.09 -2.10 -11.46
CA GLU A 91 -21.27 -0.98 -11.89
C GLU A 91 -21.14 0.10 -10.79
N CYS A 92 -20.07 0.89 -10.92
CA CYS A 92 -19.79 2.09 -10.16
C CYS A 92 -20.90 3.14 -10.36
N LEU A 93 -21.31 3.83 -9.29
CA LEU A 93 -22.30 4.91 -9.39
C LEU A 93 -21.73 6.24 -9.92
N SER A 94 -20.43 6.33 -10.16
CA SER A 94 -19.83 7.52 -10.76
C SER A 94 -20.31 7.69 -12.21
N LEU A 95 -20.63 8.92 -12.59
CA LEU A 95 -21.20 9.24 -13.89
C LEU A 95 -20.26 8.78 -15.02
N GLY A 96 -20.75 7.88 -15.88
CA GLY A 96 -19.98 7.38 -17.03
C GLY A 96 -18.93 6.32 -16.70
N CYS A 97 -18.95 5.73 -15.50
CA CYS A 97 -18.03 4.66 -15.13
C CYS A 97 -18.68 3.27 -15.25
N SER A 98 -18.14 2.41 -16.10
CA SER A 98 -18.59 1.02 -16.28
C SER A 98 -17.76 -0.02 -15.51
N LEU A 99 -16.90 0.43 -14.58
CA LEU A 99 -16.14 -0.50 -13.75
C LEU A 99 -17.01 -1.01 -12.60
N ASN A 100 -16.81 -2.27 -12.23
CA ASN A 100 -17.50 -2.88 -11.11
C ASN A 100 -17.16 -2.18 -9.79
N LYS A 101 -18.18 -1.97 -8.94
CA LYS A 101 -18.00 -1.39 -7.61
C LYS A 101 -17.31 -2.37 -6.66
N VAL A 102 -16.55 -1.84 -5.71
CA VAL A 102 -15.97 -2.62 -4.63
C VAL A 102 -17.07 -2.98 -3.64
N LYS A 103 -17.03 -4.19 -3.07
CA LYS A 103 -18.02 -4.64 -2.10
C LYS A 103 -18.06 -3.69 -0.89
N GLY A 104 -19.27 -3.36 -0.43
CA GLY A 104 -19.48 -2.38 0.63
C GLY A 104 -19.29 -0.91 0.22
N SER A 105 -19.06 -0.63 -1.08
CA SER A 105 -18.94 0.72 -1.62
C SER A 105 -19.96 0.98 -2.74
N ALA A 106 -20.26 2.25 -2.97
CA ALA A 106 -20.97 2.74 -4.15
C ALA A 106 -20.08 2.86 -5.40
N TYR A 107 -18.76 2.83 -5.22
CA TYR A 107 -17.77 3.19 -6.24
C TYR A 107 -16.78 2.06 -6.54
N CYS A 108 -16.19 2.10 -7.73
CA CYS A 108 -15.05 1.25 -8.10
C CYS A 108 -13.77 1.69 -7.37
N VAL A 109 -12.73 0.87 -7.47
CA VAL A 109 -11.47 1.11 -6.74
C VAL A 109 -10.78 2.41 -7.14
N ASN A 110 -10.87 2.82 -8.41
CA ASN A 110 -10.28 4.06 -8.89
C ASN A 110 -10.95 5.28 -8.23
N HIS A 111 -12.28 5.37 -8.31
CA HIS A 111 -13.03 6.47 -7.71
C HIS A 111 -12.94 6.49 -6.17
N LEU A 112 -12.83 5.32 -5.52
CA LEU A 112 -12.55 5.25 -4.08
C LEU A 112 -11.17 5.83 -3.74
N TYR A 113 -10.15 5.44 -4.51
CA TYR A 113 -8.79 5.87 -4.32
C TYR A 113 -8.64 7.39 -4.57
N GLU A 114 -9.26 7.91 -5.63
CA GLU A 114 -9.32 9.33 -5.97
C GLU A 114 -10.08 10.14 -4.91
N GLY A 115 -11.16 9.58 -4.37
CA GLY A 115 -11.93 10.18 -3.28
C GLY A 115 -11.27 10.11 -1.91
N GLY A 116 -10.03 9.61 -1.81
CA GLY A 116 -9.27 9.50 -0.56
C GLY A 116 -9.76 8.42 0.41
N THR A 117 -10.74 7.60 0.02
CA THR A 117 -11.31 6.54 0.87
C THR A 117 -10.47 5.27 0.75
N ARG A 118 -9.26 5.30 1.34
CA ARG A 118 -8.26 4.23 1.23
C ARG A 118 -8.40 3.12 2.29
N ALA A 119 -9.19 3.36 3.35
CA ALA A 119 -9.48 2.40 4.43
C ALA A 119 -10.48 1.32 4.01
#